data_AF-A0A4R4TVG4-F1
#
_entry.id   AF-A0A4R4TVG4-F1
#
_cell.length_a   1.000
_cell.length_b   1.000
_cell.length_c   1.000
_cell.angle_alpha   90.00
_cell.angle_beta   90.00
_cell.angle_gamma   90.00
#
_symmetry.space_group_name_H-M   'P 1'
#
loop_
_entity.id
_entity.type
_entity.pdbx_description
1 polymer ?
#
loop_
_entity_poly.entity_id
_entity_poly.type
_entity_poly.pdbx_seq_one_letter_code
_entity_poly.pdbx_strand_id
1 'polypeptide(L)'
;MLTFDGSATRWERLTLGAVSAVVAAVALVGIVATLIFQARETKIAREEARRIAIAELLKMAMDDPDLDEAWGPVPAGEDRKARRQLMYINMIISEWQVSFETKALPEVRLRAISREMFSAHPGRAYWREARQVRTSTSETKRARRFHQILDDEYNRAPAPPPVRPRSRRPWAFIGGTATGLAVVSLLARALGHRTARTRRRTRR
;
A
#
# COMPACT_ATOMS: atom_id res chain seq x y z
N MET A 1 -44.18 69.25 -25.08
CA MET A 1 -44.38 67.78 -25.16
C MET A 1 -43.04 67.18 -25.53
N LEU A 2 -42.42 66.48 -24.59
CA LEU A 2 -41.00 66.07 -24.57
C LEU A 2 -40.77 64.79 -25.38
N THR A 3 -39.88 64.83 -26.36
CA THR A 3 -39.40 63.63 -27.10
C THR A 3 -37.91 63.75 -27.39
N PHE A 4 -37.05 63.62 -26.38
CA PHE A 4 -35.59 63.47 -26.56
C PHE A 4 -34.95 62.43 -25.63
N ASP A 5 -35.74 61.68 -24.84
CA ASP A 5 -35.26 60.78 -23.79
C ASP A 5 -34.86 59.37 -24.29
N GLY A 6 -35.25 59.00 -25.51
CA GLY A 6 -35.10 57.63 -26.03
C GLY A 6 -33.73 57.28 -26.63
N SER A 7 -32.88 58.26 -26.95
CA SER A 7 -31.55 58.01 -27.54
C SER A 7 -30.48 57.80 -26.47
N ALA A 8 -30.48 58.60 -25.39
CA ALA A 8 -29.56 58.46 -24.25
C ALA A 8 -29.73 57.10 -23.56
N THR A 9 -30.98 56.70 -23.30
CA THR A 9 -31.31 55.39 -22.72
C THR A 9 -30.95 54.18 -23.61
N ARG A 10 -30.84 54.36 -24.93
CA ARG A 10 -30.39 53.30 -25.86
C ARG A 10 -28.88 53.12 -25.82
N TRP A 11 -28.12 54.22 -25.81
CA TRP A 11 -26.66 54.16 -25.71
C TRP A 11 -26.20 53.60 -24.36
N GLU A 12 -26.86 53.94 -23.26
CA GLU A 12 -26.60 53.36 -21.94
C GLU A 12 -26.84 51.84 -21.90
N ARG A 13 -27.90 51.35 -22.55
CA ARG A 13 -28.16 49.89 -22.64
C ARG A 13 -27.11 49.16 -23.47
N LEU A 14 -26.61 49.78 -24.54
CA LEU A 14 -25.57 49.19 -25.39
C LEU A 14 -24.22 49.12 -24.65
N THR A 15 -23.85 50.15 -23.90
CA THR A 15 -22.60 50.16 -23.11
C THR A 15 -22.69 49.21 -21.92
N LEU A 16 -23.82 49.16 -21.20
CA LEU A 16 -24.06 48.18 -20.13
C LEU A 16 -24.04 46.73 -20.66
N GLY A 17 -24.62 46.49 -21.83
CA GLY A 17 -24.58 45.18 -22.49
C GLY A 17 -23.15 44.77 -22.88
N ALA A 18 -22.37 45.69 -23.45
CA ALA A 18 -20.98 45.42 -23.81
C ALA A 18 -20.09 45.16 -22.58
N VAL A 19 -20.22 45.97 -21.53
CA VAL A 19 -19.45 45.81 -20.29
C VAL A 19 -19.80 44.50 -19.59
N SER A 20 -21.09 44.17 -19.48
CA SER A 20 -21.52 42.90 -18.86
C SER A 20 -21.07 41.67 -19.67
N ALA A 21 -21.04 41.74 -21.00
CA ALA A 21 -20.51 40.68 -21.85
C ALA A 21 -19.01 40.44 -21.61
N VAL A 22 -18.22 41.51 -21.49
CA VAL A 22 -16.78 41.40 -21.18
C VAL A 22 -16.57 40.79 -19.79
N VAL A 23 -17.33 41.24 -18.79
CA VAL A 23 -17.26 40.68 -17.42
C VAL A 23 -17.66 39.20 -17.41
N ALA A 24 -18.73 38.82 -18.11
CA ALA A 24 -19.16 37.43 -18.21
C ALA A 24 -18.11 36.56 -18.92
N ALA A 25 -17.48 37.08 -19.98
CA ALA A 25 -16.40 36.37 -20.67
C ALA A 25 -15.20 36.13 -19.74
N VAL A 26 -14.77 37.14 -18.98
CA VAL A 26 -13.68 37.00 -18.01
C VAL A 26 -14.04 36.02 -16.89
N ALA A 27 -15.27 36.08 -16.37
CA ALA A 27 -15.76 35.15 -15.36
C ALA A 27 -15.75 33.70 -15.88
N LEU A 28 -16.21 33.48 -17.12
CA LEU A 28 -16.21 32.16 -17.73
C LEU A 28 -14.79 31.61 -17.91
N VAL A 29 -13.84 32.45 -18.34
CA VAL A 29 -12.43 32.06 -18.43
C VAL A 29 -11.89 31.66 -17.05
N GLY A 30 -12.23 32.41 -16.00
CA GLY A 30 -11.86 32.07 -14.62
C GLY A 30 -12.42 30.72 -14.17
N ILE A 31 -13.68 30.43 -14.47
CA ILE A 31 -14.33 29.14 -14.16
C ILE A 31 -13.64 27.99 -14.92
N VAL A 32 -13.40 28.15 -16.22
CA VAL A 32 -12.75 27.13 -17.05
C VAL A 32 -11.33 26.84 -16.56
N ALA A 33 -10.55 27.88 -16.25
CA ALA A 33 -9.21 27.71 -15.69
C ALA A 33 -9.27 26.95 -14.36
N THR A 34 -10.20 27.31 -13.47
CA THR A 34 -10.41 26.62 -12.19
C THR A 34 -10.76 25.14 -12.38
N LEU A 35 -11.66 24.82 -13.31
CA LEU A 35 -12.04 23.43 -13.61
C LEU A 35 -10.86 22.60 -14.13
N ILE A 36 -9.97 23.20 -14.93
CA ILE A 36 -8.77 22.51 -15.42
C ILE A 36 -7.82 22.20 -14.26
N PHE A 37 -7.63 23.14 -13.32
CA PHE A 37 -6.84 22.89 -12.10
C PHE A 37 -7.48 21.79 -11.24
N GLN A 38 -8.79 21.87 -10.99
CA GLN A 38 -9.53 20.84 -10.24
C GLN A 38 -9.44 19.46 -10.90
N ALA A 39 -9.53 19.37 -12.22
CA ALA A 39 -9.39 18.10 -12.95
C ALA A 39 -7.99 17.48 -12.78
N ARG A 40 -6.94 18.31 -12.68
CA ARG A 40 -5.57 17.85 -12.42
C ARG A 40 -5.40 17.39 -10.98
N GLU A 41 -5.85 18.18 -10.02
CA GLU A 41 -5.75 17.84 -8.59
C GLU A 41 -6.53 16.55 -8.27
N THR A 42 -7.75 16.42 -8.79
CA THR A 42 -8.56 15.20 -8.60
C THR A 42 -7.89 13.95 -9.18
N LYS A 43 -7.18 14.08 -10.31
CA LYS A 43 -6.41 12.95 -10.87
C LYS A 43 -5.25 12.53 -9.95
N ILE A 44 -4.52 13.50 -9.39
CA ILE A 44 -3.41 13.23 -8.46
C ILE A 44 -3.95 12.61 -7.16
N ALA A 45 -4.99 13.20 -6.58
CA ALA A 45 -5.61 12.70 -5.36
C ALA A 45 -6.15 11.27 -5.52
N ARG A 46 -6.73 10.94 -6.68
CA ARG A 46 -7.18 9.56 -6.98
C ARG A 46 -6.03 8.57 -7.03
N GLU A 47 -4.90 8.94 -7.62
CA GLU A 47 -3.72 8.09 -7.70
C GLU A 47 -3.12 7.83 -6.31
N GLU A 48 -3.04 8.88 -5.47
CA GLU A 48 -2.57 8.77 -4.09
C GLU A 48 -3.51 7.92 -3.23
N ALA A 49 -4.82 8.15 -3.31
CA ALA A 49 -5.81 7.34 -2.61
C ALA A 49 -5.73 5.86 -3.01
N ARG A 50 -5.54 5.55 -4.30
CA ARG A 50 -5.34 4.15 -4.76
C ARG A 50 -4.08 3.54 -4.13
N ARG A 51 -2.98 4.29 -4.05
CA ARG A 51 -1.72 3.79 -3.46
C ARG A 51 -1.87 3.51 -1.97
N ILE A 52 -2.55 4.40 -1.24
CA ILE A 52 -2.84 4.21 0.19
C ILE A 52 -3.69 2.95 0.39
N ALA A 53 -4.76 2.79 -0.39
CA ALA A 53 -5.63 1.60 -0.30
C ALA A 53 -4.86 0.30 -0.58
N ILE A 54 -4.00 0.26 -1.61
CA ILE A 54 -3.17 -0.92 -1.90
C ILE A 54 -2.20 -1.22 -0.75
N ALA A 55 -1.58 -0.19 -0.16
CA ALA A 55 -0.69 -0.36 0.98
C ALA A 55 -1.43 -0.88 2.23
N GLU A 56 -2.68 -0.47 2.44
CA GLU A 56 -3.52 -0.96 3.53
C GLU A 56 -3.93 -2.42 3.33
N LEU A 57 -4.36 -2.79 2.12
CA LEU A 57 -4.62 -4.19 1.75
C LEU A 57 -3.41 -5.08 2.00
N LEU A 58 -2.21 -4.61 1.65
CA LEU A 58 -0.98 -5.38 1.86
C LEU A 58 -0.62 -5.51 3.34
N LYS A 59 -0.85 -4.47 4.14
CA LYS A 59 -0.67 -4.53 5.61
C LYS A 59 -1.65 -5.53 6.23
N MET A 60 -2.93 -5.49 5.84
CA MET A 60 -3.92 -6.46 6.33
C MET A 60 -3.52 -7.91 6.00
N ALA A 61 -3.03 -8.17 4.79
CA ALA A 61 -2.52 -9.48 4.41
C ALA A 61 -1.25 -9.89 5.18
N MET A 62 -0.41 -8.93 5.58
CA MET A 62 0.73 -9.22 6.44
C MET A 62 0.33 -9.59 7.87
N ASP A 63 -0.76 -9.02 8.38
CA ASP A 63 -1.22 -9.23 9.76
C ASP A 63 -2.13 -10.46 9.90
N ASP A 64 -2.95 -10.76 8.88
CA ASP A 64 -3.90 -11.86 8.85
C ASP A 64 -3.49 -12.97 7.85
N PRO A 65 -3.13 -14.18 8.32
CA PRO A 65 -2.75 -15.29 7.47
C PRO A 65 -3.84 -15.77 6.49
N ASP A 66 -5.11 -15.63 6.86
CA ASP A 66 -6.22 -16.07 6.02
C ASP A 66 -6.37 -15.12 4.81
N LEU A 67 -6.03 -13.84 4.99
CA LEU A 67 -5.96 -12.85 3.92
C LEU A 67 -4.71 -13.03 3.05
N ASP A 68 -3.59 -13.48 3.61
CA ASP A 68 -2.35 -13.76 2.86
C ASP A 68 -2.55 -14.85 1.79
N GLU A 69 -3.35 -15.88 2.10
CA GLU A 69 -3.67 -16.98 1.16
C GLU A 69 -4.41 -16.49 -0.09
N ALA A 70 -5.24 -15.44 0.05
CA ALA A 70 -5.97 -14.85 -1.08
C ALA A 70 -5.05 -14.21 -2.14
N TRP A 71 -3.80 -13.88 -1.80
CA TRP A 71 -2.81 -13.35 -2.74
C TRP A 71 -2.16 -14.43 -3.61
N GLY A 72 -2.40 -15.70 -3.31
CA GLY A 72 -1.88 -16.83 -4.06
C GLY A 72 -1.34 -17.93 -3.15
N PRO A 73 -1.20 -19.17 -3.66
CA PRO A 73 -0.86 -20.33 -2.87
C PRO A 73 0.47 -20.10 -2.14
N VAL A 74 0.47 -20.31 -0.83
CA VAL A 74 1.69 -20.37 -0.03
C VAL A 74 2.27 -21.78 -0.22
N PRO A 75 3.45 -21.93 -0.85
CA PRO A 75 4.10 -23.24 -0.96
C PRO A 75 4.27 -23.89 0.41
N ALA A 76 3.98 -25.19 0.51
CA ALA A 76 4.07 -25.91 1.76
C ALA A 76 5.49 -25.81 2.35
N GLY A 77 5.60 -25.31 3.58
CA GLY A 77 6.87 -25.13 4.29
C GLY A 77 7.53 -23.75 4.13
N GLU A 78 6.91 -22.81 3.41
CA GLU A 78 7.42 -21.44 3.30
C GLU A 78 7.27 -20.68 4.64
N ASP A 79 8.34 -19.98 5.04
CA ASP A 79 8.34 -19.20 6.28
C ASP A 79 7.45 -17.96 6.09
N ARG A 80 6.33 -17.87 6.82
CA ARG A 80 5.42 -16.71 6.84
C ARG A 80 6.18 -15.40 7.05
N LYS A 81 7.27 -15.43 7.82
CA LYS A 81 8.14 -14.26 7.98
C LYS A 81 8.79 -13.84 6.67
N ALA A 82 9.30 -14.77 5.88
CA ALA A 82 9.92 -14.49 4.59
C ALA A 82 8.89 -13.85 3.64
N ARG A 83 7.67 -14.38 3.56
CA ARG A 83 6.61 -13.81 2.72
C ARG A 83 6.26 -12.37 3.09
N ARG A 84 6.09 -12.07 4.38
CA ARG A 84 5.91 -10.69 4.87
C ARG A 84 7.09 -9.78 4.54
N GLN A 85 8.32 -10.29 4.61
CA GLN A 85 9.50 -9.52 4.24
C GLN A 85 9.49 -9.20 2.73
N LEU A 86 9.11 -10.14 1.87
CA LEU A 86 8.99 -9.89 0.42
C LEU A 86 7.92 -8.83 0.11
N MET A 87 6.75 -8.90 0.77
CA MET A 87 5.70 -7.88 0.65
C MET A 87 6.19 -6.50 1.10
N TYR A 88 6.87 -6.44 2.24
CA TYR A 88 7.42 -5.19 2.75
C TYR A 88 8.49 -4.60 1.82
N ILE A 89 9.39 -5.42 1.28
CA ILE A 89 10.39 -4.99 0.30
C ILE A 89 9.72 -4.49 -0.98
N ASN A 90 8.67 -5.17 -1.44
CA ASN A 90 7.88 -4.72 -2.59
C ASN A 90 7.33 -3.30 -2.38
N MET A 91 6.84 -2.98 -1.18
CA MET A 91 6.39 -1.63 -0.83
C MET A 91 7.54 -0.61 -0.86
N ILE A 92 8.68 -0.92 -0.22
CA ILE A 92 9.86 -0.05 -0.20
C ILE A 92 10.33 0.29 -1.62
N ILE A 93 10.52 -0.73 -2.47
CA ILE A 93 11.04 -0.51 -3.82
C ILE A 93 10.02 0.28 -4.66
N SER A 94 8.73 0.05 -4.47
CA SER A 94 7.69 0.81 -5.16
C SER A 94 7.68 2.29 -4.75
N GLU A 95 7.93 2.59 -3.47
CA GLU A 95 8.11 3.96 -2.99
C GLU A 95 9.38 4.59 -3.58
N TRP A 96 10.53 3.89 -3.55
CA TRP A 96 11.77 4.39 -4.15
C TRP A 96 11.63 4.68 -5.64
N GLN A 97 10.87 3.87 -6.37
CA GLN A 97 10.62 4.09 -7.79
C GLN A 97 9.88 5.42 -8.02
N VAL A 98 8.80 5.66 -7.28
CA VAL A 98 8.05 6.92 -7.35
C VAL A 98 8.94 8.09 -6.99
N SER A 99 9.66 8.00 -5.87
CA SER A 99 10.55 9.06 -5.40
C SER A 99 11.70 9.33 -6.40
N PHE A 100 12.20 8.30 -7.08
CA PHE A 100 13.19 8.47 -8.14
C PHE A 100 12.58 9.14 -9.37
N GLU A 101 11.38 8.73 -9.79
CA GLU A 101 10.67 9.29 -10.93
C GLU A 101 10.30 10.77 -10.74
N THR A 102 9.88 11.15 -9.52
CA THR A 102 9.57 12.55 -9.14
C THR A 102 10.80 13.38 -8.80
N LYS A 103 12.01 12.80 -8.88
CA LYS A 103 13.31 13.44 -8.54
C LYS A 103 13.50 13.73 -7.04
N ALA A 104 12.61 13.26 -6.17
CA ALA A 104 12.78 13.35 -4.71
C ALA A 104 13.92 12.46 -4.19
N LEU A 105 14.24 11.37 -4.90
CA LEU A 105 15.34 10.46 -4.59
C LEU A 105 16.45 10.57 -5.66
N PRO A 106 17.60 11.20 -5.34
CA PRO A 106 18.75 11.26 -6.24
C PRO A 106 19.38 9.88 -6.48
N GLU A 107 19.98 9.67 -7.66
CA GLU A 107 20.63 8.41 -8.03
C GLU A 107 21.71 7.96 -7.04
N VAL A 108 22.54 8.90 -6.54
CA VAL A 108 23.59 8.59 -5.56
C VAL A 108 23.01 7.94 -4.30
N ARG A 109 21.89 8.48 -3.80
CA ARG A 109 21.21 7.93 -2.64
C ARG A 109 20.55 6.58 -2.95
N LEU A 110 19.93 6.45 -4.12
CA LEU A 110 19.35 5.19 -4.57
C LEU A 110 20.38 4.05 -4.62
N ARG A 111 21.60 4.34 -5.11
CA ARG A 111 22.69 3.36 -5.15
C ARG A 111 23.12 2.92 -3.74
N ALA A 112 23.25 3.86 -2.81
CA ALA A 112 23.62 3.55 -1.44
C ALA A 112 22.60 2.64 -0.74
N ILE A 113 21.30 3.01 -0.78
CA ILE A 113 20.25 2.28 -0.08
C ILE A 113 19.95 0.91 -0.73
N SER A 114 20.07 0.80 -2.07
CA SER A 114 19.90 -0.48 -2.76
C SER A 114 21.04 -1.44 -2.46
N ARG A 115 22.29 -0.96 -2.41
CA ARG A 115 23.44 -1.78 -1.99
C ARG A 115 23.26 -2.35 -0.58
N GLU A 116 22.80 -1.53 0.35
CA GLU A 116 22.53 -1.98 1.72
C GLU A 116 21.43 -3.06 1.73
N MET A 117 20.31 -2.81 1.04
CA MET A 117 19.21 -3.77 0.95
C MET A 117 19.64 -5.11 0.32
N PHE A 118 20.50 -5.10 -0.70
CA PHE A 118 20.99 -6.31 -1.36
C PHE A 118 22.16 -6.99 -0.63
N SER A 119 22.71 -6.38 0.42
CA SER A 119 23.63 -7.07 1.34
C SER A 119 22.89 -8.08 2.25
N ALA A 120 21.57 -7.95 2.38
CA ALA A 120 20.72 -8.85 3.16
C ALA A 120 20.01 -9.90 2.29
N HIS A 121 19.73 -11.08 2.86
CA HIS A 121 19.04 -12.16 2.15
C HIS A 121 17.65 -11.79 1.61
N PRO A 122 16.75 -11.16 2.39
CA PRO A 122 15.39 -10.92 1.91
C PRO A 122 15.35 -10.00 0.68
N GLY A 123 16.17 -8.94 0.67
CA GLY A 123 16.29 -8.03 -0.47
C GLY A 123 16.75 -8.72 -1.75
N ARG A 124 17.73 -9.63 -1.63
CA ARG A 124 18.20 -10.43 -2.77
C ARG A 124 17.17 -11.45 -3.26
N ALA A 125 16.50 -12.14 -2.34
CA ALA A 125 15.47 -13.12 -2.68
C ALA A 125 14.35 -12.45 -3.48
N TYR A 126 13.88 -11.30 -2.99
CA TYR A 126 12.89 -10.49 -3.67
C TYR A 126 13.33 -10.10 -5.08
N TRP A 127 14.52 -9.51 -5.24
CA TRP A 127 14.96 -9.02 -6.54
C TRP A 127 15.14 -10.13 -7.57
N ARG A 128 15.61 -11.31 -7.14
CA ARG A 128 15.75 -12.48 -8.01
C ARG A 128 14.43 -12.88 -8.66
N GLU A 129 13.32 -12.79 -7.92
CA GLU A 129 11.98 -13.15 -8.40
C GLU A 129 11.31 -12.00 -9.16
N ALA A 130 11.42 -10.77 -8.67
CA ALA A 130 10.67 -9.64 -9.20
C ALA A 130 11.34 -8.93 -10.38
N ARG A 131 12.68 -9.05 -10.57
CA ARG A 131 13.44 -8.21 -11.52
C ARG A 131 12.93 -8.29 -12.95
N GLN A 132 12.55 -9.48 -13.42
CA GLN A 132 12.16 -9.68 -14.81
C GLN A 132 10.83 -9.00 -15.11
N VAL A 133 9.84 -9.21 -14.24
CA VAL A 133 8.50 -8.60 -14.36
C VAL A 133 8.56 -7.08 -14.22
N ARG A 134 9.35 -6.56 -13.28
CA ARG A 134 9.51 -5.11 -13.09
C ARG A 134 10.23 -4.44 -14.27
N THR A 135 11.25 -5.08 -14.81
CA THR A 135 11.99 -4.54 -15.96
C THR A 135 11.15 -4.56 -17.23
N SER A 136 10.32 -5.59 -17.45
CA SER A 136 9.47 -5.69 -18.64
C SER A 136 8.26 -4.76 -18.63
N THR A 137 7.74 -4.41 -17.45
CA THR A 137 6.58 -3.51 -17.29
C THR A 137 6.95 -2.01 -17.24
N SER A 138 8.24 -1.68 -17.44
CA SER A 138 8.75 -0.31 -17.35
C SER A 138 8.46 0.56 -18.58
N GLU A 139 7.42 1.39 -18.50
CA GLU A 139 6.97 2.24 -19.63
C GLU A 139 7.89 3.45 -19.87
N THR A 140 8.39 4.09 -18.80
CA THR A 140 9.17 5.34 -18.92
C THR A 140 10.68 5.11 -18.97
N LYS A 141 11.43 6.02 -19.63
CA LYS A 141 12.91 5.99 -19.63
C LYS A 141 13.48 6.05 -18.20
N ARG A 142 12.81 6.79 -17.31
CA ARG A 142 13.24 6.99 -15.92
C ARG A 142 12.98 5.75 -15.07
N ALA A 143 11.85 5.07 -15.24
CA ALA A 143 11.58 3.76 -14.64
C ALA A 143 12.62 2.72 -15.08
N ARG A 144 12.93 2.65 -16.39
CA ARG A 144 13.99 1.75 -16.89
C ARG A 144 15.34 2.03 -16.24
N ARG A 145 15.71 3.31 -16.09
CA ARG A 145 16.95 3.71 -15.39
C ARG A 145 16.93 3.28 -13.92
N PHE A 146 15.80 3.42 -13.22
CA PHE A 146 15.64 2.96 -11.84
C PHE A 146 15.96 1.46 -11.72
N HIS A 147 15.34 0.61 -12.56
CA HIS A 147 15.59 -0.83 -12.50
C HIS A 147 17.01 -1.22 -12.90
N GLN A 148 17.63 -0.52 -13.85
CA GLN A 148 19.05 -0.69 -14.17
C GLN A 148 19.95 -0.43 -12.96
N ILE A 149 19.70 0.64 -12.22
CA ILE A 149 20.47 0.97 -11.01
C ILE A 149 20.32 -0.14 -9.95
N LEU A 150 19.10 -0.63 -9.73
CA LEU A 150 18.89 -1.74 -8.79
C LEU A 150 19.60 -3.02 -9.25
N ASP A 151 19.55 -3.35 -10.55
CA ASP A 151 20.22 -4.54 -11.06
C ASP A 151 21.76 -4.42 -10.95
N ASP A 152 22.32 -3.25 -11.26
CA ASP A 152 23.74 -2.95 -11.04
C ASP A 152 24.16 -3.18 -9.58
N GLU A 153 23.42 -2.60 -8.62
CA GLU A 153 23.78 -2.72 -7.20
C GLU A 153 23.48 -4.13 -6.66
N TYR A 154 22.49 -4.86 -7.19
CA TYR A 154 22.28 -6.27 -6.88
C TYR A 154 23.48 -7.12 -7.31
N ASN A 155 24.01 -6.89 -8.51
CA ASN A 155 25.16 -7.62 -9.04
C ASN A 155 26.47 -7.24 -8.31
N ARG A 156 26.59 -6.00 -7.82
CA ARG A 156 27.77 -5.50 -7.10
C ARG A 156 27.79 -5.80 -5.61
N ALA A 157 26.64 -5.94 -4.98
CA ALA A 157 26.57 -6.18 -3.55
C ALA A 157 27.28 -7.51 -3.21
N PRO A 158 27.91 -7.63 -2.03
CA PRO A 158 28.48 -8.90 -1.59
C PRO A 158 27.38 -9.95 -1.42
N ALA A 159 27.75 -11.23 -1.48
CA ALA A 159 26.86 -12.31 -1.10
C ALA A 159 26.52 -12.20 0.40
N PRO A 160 25.24 -12.36 0.81
CA PRO A 160 24.89 -12.34 2.20
C PRO A 160 25.62 -13.47 2.95
N PRO A 161 26.07 -13.26 4.20
CA PRO A 161 26.64 -14.33 5.01
C PRO A 161 25.59 -15.43 5.21
N PRO A 162 25.94 -16.73 5.22
CA PRO A 162 24.96 -17.81 5.23
C PRO A 162 23.93 -17.70 6.37
N VAL A 163 22.67 -18.01 6.07
CA VAL A 163 21.59 -18.05 7.08
C VAL A 163 21.96 -19.10 8.13
N ARG A 164 22.40 -18.65 9.31
CA ARG A 164 22.56 -19.55 10.44
C ARG A 164 21.16 -19.97 10.89
N PRO A 165 20.82 -21.28 10.89
CA PRO A 165 19.57 -21.71 11.50
C PRO A 165 19.63 -21.24 12.96
N ARG A 166 18.67 -20.40 13.39
CA ARG A 166 18.53 -20.11 14.82
C ARG A 166 18.31 -21.46 15.47
N SER A 167 19.30 -21.96 16.22
CA SER A 167 19.08 -23.09 17.10
C SER A 167 17.90 -22.68 17.96
N ARG A 168 16.75 -23.35 17.80
CA ARG A 168 15.73 -23.37 18.84
C ARG A 168 16.47 -23.95 20.03
N ARG A 169 17.02 -23.10 20.90
CA ARG A 169 17.47 -23.55 22.23
C ARG A 169 16.19 -24.11 22.84
N PRO A 170 16.05 -25.44 23.03
CA PRO A 170 15.01 -25.89 23.93
C PRO A 170 15.35 -25.16 25.23
N TRP A 171 14.40 -24.39 25.74
CA TRP A 171 14.54 -23.84 27.08
C TRP A 171 14.69 -25.06 27.97
N ALA A 172 15.94 -25.38 28.32
CA ALA A 172 16.22 -26.41 29.29
C ALA A 172 15.51 -25.94 30.54
N PHE A 173 14.48 -26.69 30.93
CA PHE A 173 13.87 -26.60 32.24
C PHE A 173 14.98 -26.77 33.27
N ILE A 174 15.59 -25.66 33.69
CA ILE A 174 16.47 -25.65 34.85
C ILE A 174 15.54 -25.55 36.06
N GLY A 175 15.31 -26.71 36.67
CA GLY A 175 15.26 -26.88 38.12
C GLY A 175 14.08 -26.25 38.86
N GLY A 176 13.02 -27.04 38.99
CA GLY A 176 11.94 -26.79 39.95
C GLY A 176 11.17 -28.07 40.27
N THR A 177 11.86 -29.18 40.53
CA THR A 177 11.23 -30.36 41.13
C THR A 177 10.91 -30.06 42.59
N ALA A 178 9.70 -29.59 42.86
CA ALA A 178 9.05 -29.75 44.16
C ALA A 178 7.54 -29.47 44.05
N THR A 179 6.76 -30.55 44.17
CA THR A 179 5.40 -30.60 44.75
C THR A 179 4.28 -29.76 44.11
N GLY A 180 3.36 -30.44 43.44
CA GLY A 180 2.08 -29.85 43.02
C GLY A 180 1.13 -30.82 42.32
N LEU A 181 1.00 -32.06 42.81
CA LEU A 181 -0.12 -32.93 42.46
C LEU A 181 -1.40 -32.36 43.11
N ALA A 182 -2.12 -31.47 42.42
CA ALA A 182 -3.55 -31.21 42.61
C ALA A 182 -4.07 -30.25 41.54
N VAL A 183 -5.34 -30.39 41.17
CA VAL A 183 -6.16 -29.51 40.33
C VAL A 183 -6.16 -29.79 38.81
N VAL A 184 -6.54 -31.02 38.43
CA VAL A 184 -7.15 -31.30 37.11
C VAL A 184 -8.58 -31.87 37.20
N SER A 185 -9.15 -32.09 38.38
CA SER A 185 -10.41 -32.87 38.51
C SER A 185 -11.71 -32.09 38.74
N LEU A 186 -11.78 -30.75 38.60
CA LEU A 186 -12.99 -30.00 38.99
C LEU A 186 -13.74 -29.19 37.92
N LEU A 187 -13.43 -29.33 36.62
CA LEU A 187 -14.24 -28.67 35.56
C LEU A 187 -14.92 -29.60 34.54
N ALA A 188 -14.84 -30.92 34.74
CA ALA A 188 -15.57 -31.90 33.90
C ALA A 188 -16.91 -32.37 34.49
N ARG A 189 -17.30 -31.91 35.69
CA ARG A 189 -18.50 -32.40 36.40
C ARG A 189 -19.67 -31.43 36.47
N ALA A 190 -19.59 -30.29 35.79
CA ALA A 190 -20.64 -29.26 35.80
C ALA A 190 -21.42 -29.11 34.47
N LEU A 191 -21.01 -29.77 33.37
CA LEU A 191 -21.73 -29.69 32.08
C LEU A 191 -22.56 -30.95 31.72
N GLY A 192 -22.54 -32.00 32.54
CA GLY A 192 -23.25 -33.26 32.27
C GLY A 192 -24.71 -33.34 32.74
N HIS A 193 -25.22 -32.37 33.51
CA HIS A 193 -26.53 -32.48 34.17
C HIS A 193 -27.64 -31.56 33.61
N ARG A 194 -27.43 -30.87 32.49
CA ARG A 194 -28.45 -29.95 31.92
C ARG A 194 -29.11 -30.37 30.60
N THR A 195 -28.81 -31.54 30.04
CA THR A 195 -29.39 -31.97 28.74
C THR A 195 -30.27 -33.22 28.79
N ALA A 196 -30.55 -33.78 29.97
CA ALA A 196 -31.35 -35.01 30.12
C ALA A 196 -32.83 -34.81 30.51
N ARG A 197 -33.41 -33.60 30.36
CA ARG A 197 -34.81 -33.34 30.78
C ARG A 197 -35.78 -32.83 29.70
N THR A 198 -35.40 -32.87 28.42
CA THR A 198 -36.25 -32.33 27.34
C THR A 198 -36.33 -33.24 26.11
N ARG A 199 -36.40 -34.57 26.31
CA ARG A 199 -36.70 -35.50 25.20
C ARG A 199 -37.52 -36.70 25.65
N ARG A 200 -38.68 -36.45 26.25
CA ARG A 200 -39.75 -37.46 26.43
C ARG A 200 -41.12 -36.80 26.31
N ARG A 201 -41.43 -36.31 25.10
CA ARG A 201 -42.79 -36.00 24.66
C ARG A 201 -42.75 -35.80 23.13
N THR A 202 -42.96 -36.88 22.38
CA THR A 202 -43.57 -36.93 21.03
C THR A 202 -43.18 -38.24 20.33
N ARG A 203 -44.05 -39.25 20.45
CA ARG A 203 -44.45 -40.18 19.38
C ARG A 203 -45.51 -41.14 19.96
N ARG A 204 -46.77 -40.75 19.76
CA ARG A 204 -47.82 -41.69 19.38
C ARG A 204 -47.74 -41.84 17.87
#